data_AF-A0A1Q6V2B4-F1
#
_entry.id   AF-A0A1Q6V2B4-F1
#
_cell.length_a   1.000
_cell.length_b   1.000
_cell.length_c   1.000
_cell.angle_alpha   90.00
_cell.angle_beta   90.00
_cell.angle_gamma   90.00
#
_symmetry.space_group_name_H-M   'P 1'
#
loop_
_entity.id
_entity.type
_entity.pdbx_description
1 polymer ?
#
loop_
_entity_poly.entity_id
_entity_poly.type
_entity_poly.pdbx_seq_one_letter_code
_entity_poly.pdbx_strand_id
1 'polypeptide(L)' 'MTIKDYDFDTIAAIATPFGIGSIGVIRISGKDAFNIINKMSSVKVDTHNKIYHCWIVDEVLSAL' A
#
# COMPACT_ATOMS: atom_id res chain seq x y z
N MET A 1 16.02 -7.03 -28.99
CA MET A 1 16.73 -7.51 -27.78
C MET A 1 15.80 -7.28 -26.61
N THR A 2 14.90 -8.24 -26.39
CA THR A 2 13.78 -8.11 -25.46
C THR A 2 14.26 -8.58 -24.09
N ILE A 3 14.52 -7.63 -23.20
CA ILE A 3 14.60 -7.95 -21.78
C ILE A 3 13.22 -8.51 -21.44
N LYS A 4 13.14 -9.78 -21.06
CA LYS A 4 11.91 -10.31 -20.47
C LYS A 4 11.61 -9.40 -19.28
N ASP A 5 10.52 -8.65 -19.35
CA ASP A 5 9.95 -7.98 -18.19
C ASP A 5 9.70 -9.09 -17.16
N TYR A 6 10.64 -9.24 -16.21
CA TYR A 6 10.37 -10.02 -15.03
C TYR A 6 9.20 -9.30 -14.37
N ASP A 7 8.03 -9.95 -14.42
CA ASP A 7 6.82 -9.43 -13.81
C ASP A 7 7.05 -9.47 -12.29
N PHE A 8 7.59 -8.38 -11.77
CA PHE A 8 7.91 -8.27 -10.35
C PHE A 8 6.60 -8.23 -9.57
N ASP A 9 6.43 -9.20 -8.69
CA ASP A 9 5.31 -9.21 -7.74
C ASP A 9 5.28 -7.91 -6.94
N THR A 10 4.08 -7.53 -6.51
CA THR A 10 3.92 -6.36 -5.65
C THR A 10 4.41 -6.70 -4.24
N ILE A 11 5.39 -5.94 -3.76
CA ILE A 11 6.01 -6.13 -2.44
C ILE A 11 5.56 -5.05 -1.46
N ALA A 12 5.61 -5.36 -0.17
CA ALA A 12 5.40 -4.40 0.91
C ALA A 12 6.42 -4.59 2.04
N ALA A 13 6.85 -3.51 2.68
CA ALA A 13 7.78 -3.54 3.81
C ALA A 13 7.60 -2.34 4.75
N ILE A 14 8.00 -2.51 6.02
CA ILE A 14 8.17 -1.39 6.94
C ILE A 14 9.38 -0.59 6.48
N ALA A 15 9.18 0.69 6.17
CA ALA A 15 10.21 1.58 5.65
C ALA A 15 10.89 2.42 6.75
N THR A 16 10.33 2.43 7.96
CA THR A 16 10.91 3.08 9.14
C THR A 16 11.67 2.08 10.02
N PRO A 17 12.68 2.53 10.80
CA PRO A 17 13.32 1.69 11.81
C PRO A 17 12.31 1.10 12.79
N PHE A 18 12.66 -0.07 13.35
CA PHE A 18 11.90 -0.66 14.44
C PHE A 18 12.05 0.15 15.73
N GLY A 19 10.97 0.29 16.49
CA GLY A 19 10.96 1.00 17.77
C GLY A 19 9.68 1.80 17.99
N ILE A 20 9.72 2.67 19.00
CA ILE A 20 8.60 3.56 19.35
C ILE A 20 8.86 4.92 18.70
N GLY A 21 7.86 5.44 17.99
CA GLY A 21 7.89 6.76 17.37
C GLY A 21 6.49 7.26 17.04
N SER A 22 6.36 8.53 16.68
CA SER A 22 5.05 9.15 16.40
C SER A 22 4.43 8.67 15.08
N ILE A 23 5.27 8.31 14.10
CA ILE A 23 4.85 7.92 12.75
C ILE A 23 5.66 6.71 12.31
N GLY A 24 4.97 5.70 11.77
CA GLY A 24 5.56 4.59 11.04
C GLY A 24 5.18 4.65 9.56
N VAL A 25 6.06 4.17 8.68
CA VAL A 25 5.79 4.14 7.23
C VAL A 25 5.86 2.69 6.74
N ILE A 26 4.81 2.26 6.04
CA ILE A 26 4.79 1.02 5.26
C ILE A 26 4.83 1.42 3.79
N ARG A 27 5.80 0.89 3.05
CA ARG A 27 5.94 1.13 1.60
C ARG A 27 5.45 -0.09 0.83
N ILE A 28 4.62 0.14 -0.17
CA ILE A 28 4.16 -0.87 -1.14
C ILE A 28 4.72 -0.47 -2.52
N SER A 29 5.22 -1.44 -3.28
CA SER A 29 5.79 -1.21 -4.62
C SER A 29 5.45 -2.35 -5.57
N GLY A 30 4.95 -2.02 -6.76
CA GLY A 30 4.58 -2.98 -7.79
C GLY A 30 3.31 -2.57 -8.53
N LYS A 31 2.95 -3.35 -9.56
CA LYS A 31 1.81 -3.08 -10.44
C LYS A 31 0.46 -3.01 -9.70
N ASP A 32 0.32 -3.74 -8.59
CA ASP A 32 -0.94 -3.84 -7.84
C ASP A 32 -0.99 -2.91 -6.62
N ALA A 33 0.02 -2.07 -6.38
CA ALA A 33 0.11 -1.24 -5.17
C ALA A 33 -1.13 -0.36 -4.96
N PHE A 34 -1.61 0.30 -6.01
CA PHE A 34 -2.81 1.14 -5.94
C PHE A 34 -4.11 0.32 -5.79
N ASN A 35 -4.16 -0.90 -6.32
CA ASN A 35 -5.31 -1.78 -6.14
C ASN A 35 -5.40 -2.24 -4.68
N ILE A 36 -4.28 -2.64 -4.09
CA ILE A 36 -4.18 -3.05 -2.69
C ILE A 36 -4.60 -1.93 -1.74
N ILE A 37 -4.06 -0.71 -1.90
CA ILE A 37 -4.42 0.41 -1.01
C ILE A 37 -5.90 0.80 -1.15
N ASN A 38 -6.47 0.77 -2.36
CA ASN A 38 -7.88 1.10 -2.59
C ASN A 38 -8.85 0.08 -1.97
N LYS A 39 -8.43 -1.17 -1.75
CA LYS A 39 -9.25 -2.18 -1.06
C LYS A 39 -9.35 -1.94 0.45
N MET A 40 -8.31 -1.37 1.05
CA MET A 40 -8.23 -1.22 2.51
C MET A 40 -8.41 0.23 2.97
N SER A 41 -8.40 1.20 2.07
CA SER A 41 -8.56 2.62 2.40
C SER A 41 -10.04 3.03 2.42
N SER A 42 -10.44 3.83 3.41
CA SER A 42 -11.77 4.45 3.45
C SER A 42 -12.02 5.50 2.35
N VAL A 43 -10.99 5.86 1.58
CA VAL A 43 -11.07 6.80 0.44
C VAL A 43 -10.37 6.22 -0.78
N LYS A 44 -10.83 6.61 -1.97
CA LYS A 44 -10.21 6.20 -3.23
C LYS A 44 -8.95 7.03 -3.52
N VAL A 45 -7.83 6.35 -3.72
CA VAL A 45 -6.56 6.88 -4.24
C VAL A 45 -6.60 6.81 -5.77
N ASP A 46 -6.68 7.97 -6.41
CA ASP A 46 -6.90 8.10 -7.86
C ASP A 46 -5.83 8.93 -8.59
N THR A 47 -5.04 9.70 -7.84
CA THR A 47 -4.11 10.68 -8.39
C THR A 47 -2.73 10.50 -7.77
N HIS A 48 -1.69 10.57 -8.60
CA HIS A 48 -0.30 10.51 -8.16
C HIS A 48 0.12 11.77 -7.40
N ASN A 49 1.17 11.68 -6.58
CA ASN A 49 1.79 12.81 -5.86
C ASN A 49 0.83 13.61 -4.97
N LYS A 50 -0.17 12.95 -4.39
CA LYS A 50 -1.15 13.54 -3.48
C LYS A 50 -1.18 12.77 -2.17
N ILE A 51 -1.35 13.50 -1.07
CA ILE A 51 -1.54 12.92 0.26
C ILE A 51 -3.04 12.72 0.50
N TYR A 52 -3.41 11.52 0.90
CA TYR A 52 -4.77 11.16 1.26
C TYR A 52 -4.83 10.89 2.77
N HIS A 53 -5.76 11.55 3.46
CA HIS A 53 -6.10 11.21 4.84
C HIS A 53 -7.24 10.20 4.82
N CYS A 54 -7.01 9.02 5.41
CA CYS A 54 -7.96 7.91 5.35
C CYS A 54 -7.80 6.98 6.55
N TRP A 55 -8.79 6.13 6.74
CA TRP A 55 -8.76 5.01 7.68
C TRP A 55 -8.39 3.74 6.92
N ILE A 56 -7.55 2.90 7.53
CA ILE A 56 -7.32 1.54 7.03
C ILE A 56 -8.39 0.65 7.65
N VAL A 57 -9.19 0.00 6.81
CA VAL A 57 -10.28 -0.91 7.17
C VAL A 57 -9.96 -2.32 6.69
N ASP A 58 -10.42 -3.31 7.46
CA ASP A 58 -10.36 -4.71 7.10
C ASP A 58 -11.79 -5.26 7.04
N GLU A 59 -12.21 -5.69 5.85
CA GLU A 59 -13.54 -6.31 5.66
C GLU A 59 -13.68 -7.63 6.43
N VAL A 60 -12.57 -8.35 6.69
CA VAL A 60 -12.60 -9.66 7.36
C VAL A 60 -13.06 -9.55 8.82
N LEU A 61 -12.79 -8.41 9.47
CA LEU A 61 -13.21 -8.14 10.85
C LEU A 61 -14.65 -7.64 10.98
N SER A 62 -15.26 -7.17 9.89
CA SER A 62 -16.62 -6.62 9.89
C SER A 62 -17.71 -7.68 9.66
N ALA A 63 -17.30 -8.91 9.31
CA ALA A 63 -18.17 -10.05 9.02
C ALA A 63 -18.27 -11.09 10.17
N LEU A 64 -17.71 -10.76 11.34
CA LEU A 64 -17.81 -11.49 12.62
C LEU A 64 -18.70 -10.72 13.59
#